data_AF-A0A2N2SZJ1-F1
#
_entry.id   AF-A0A2N2SZJ1-F1
#
_cell.length_a   1.000
_cell.length_b   1.000
_cell.length_c   1.000
_cell.angle_alpha   90.00
_cell.angle_beta   90.00
_cell.angle_gamma   90.00
#
_symmetry.space_group_name_H-M   'P 1'
#
loop_
_entity.id
_entity.type
_entity.pdbx_description
1 polymer ?
#
loop_
_entity_poly.entity_id
_entity_poly.type
_entity_poly.pdbx_seq_one_letter_code
_entity_poly.pdbx_strand_id
1 'polypeptide(L)'
;MFAGVPALEVYSSFQLPLGIFLVGLAAFSLIASIWGGWPALAAAAAVVLLPDAYQQGFANRYLSYNFLTQVNLTVLYGIACAAMAWIFVLEGSRRGKPWTILAGYVFLGLCLFYKAQIFVANAFLILIYPWLFFNGLRLRWRALIVALLTALFVTVIAFSQTLTRVPLISLDGSGLNGYVQILLSCFDPGYLKNFFTQVFMLEQHARPMVWLYAAAMILLSSFGWWLVATPLVLAAGRAKTKAEIFYWPVLIVVNYMVMSMGLALDTHGVGTPDELLNRPLVWAYFAVVAWTVGGGYFFALGNRLPRSRLARAALIGLLCLGLSSPLVLGKRLQTFPAWKGFTDYKEFNAVPLCLLKASQYIKDNSRQGDIMQDSANDRHYLVAALTERQIFAGENLFAQPKGALLERLYGLEYFKGMRDPNAILTYAAVNNIAWYLLQPGSPVAWPDAFLQQAAYQCGGYRVYRFDRNF
;
A
#
# COMPACT_ATOMS: atom_id res chain seq x y z
N MET A 1 22.11 -3.74 -13.95
CA MET A 1 22.71 -2.76 -13.01
C MET A 1 22.88 -3.31 -11.60
N PHE A 2 22.08 -4.30 -11.14
CA PHE A 2 22.19 -4.88 -9.79
C PHE A 2 22.40 -6.41 -9.77
N ALA A 3 23.07 -6.96 -10.79
CA ALA A 3 23.30 -8.41 -10.83
C ALA A 3 24.18 -8.83 -9.66
N GLY A 4 23.72 -9.78 -8.85
CA GLY A 4 24.44 -10.29 -7.68
C GLY A 4 24.22 -9.54 -6.36
N VAL A 5 23.49 -8.42 -6.35
CA VAL A 5 23.15 -7.71 -5.10
C VAL A 5 21.84 -8.26 -4.53
N PRO A 6 21.75 -8.55 -3.22
CA PRO A 6 20.51 -9.00 -2.60
C PRO A 6 19.32 -8.06 -2.84
N ALA A 7 18.15 -8.63 -3.10
CA ALA A 7 16.92 -7.89 -3.35
C ALA A 7 16.57 -6.94 -2.19
N LEU A 8 16.79 -7.37 -0.95
CA LEU A 8 16.58 -6.53 0.24
C LEU A 8 17.53 -5.32 0.28
N GLU A 9 18.77 -5.50 -0.16
CA GLU A 9 19.75 -4.42 -0.24
C GLU A 9 19.38 -3.44 -1.35
N VAL A 10 19.00 -3.93 -2.53
CA VAL A 10 18.49 -3.07 -3.63
C VAL A 10 17.24 -2.31 -3.19
N TYR A 11 16.33 -2.96 -2.47
CA TYR A 11 15.12 -2.35 -1.92
C TYR A 11 15.45 -1.20 -0.95
N SER A 12 16.31 -1.46 0.04
CA SER A 12 16.59 -0.50 1.12
C SER A 12 17.55 0.62 0.71
N SER A 13 18.55 0.31 -0.11
CA SER A 13 19.59 1.28 -0.52
C SER A 13 19.18 2.16 -1.70
N PHE A 14 18.31 1.65 -2.59
CA PHE A 14 18.00 2.34 -3.84
C PHE A 14 16.51 2.55 -4.06
N GLN A 15 15.72 1.48 -4.11
CA GLN A 15 14.32 1.60 -4.55
C GLN A 15 13.49 2.45 -3.59
N LEU A 16 13.61 2.24 -2.27
CA LEU A 16 12.86 2.99 -1.29
C LEU A 16 13.26 4.48 -1.26
N PRO A 17 14.55 4.87 -1.16
CA PRO A 17 14.95 6.27 -1.27
C PRO A 17 14.54 6.93 -2.59
N LEU A 18 14.69 6.23 -3.72
CA LEU A 18 14.25 6.73 -5.02
C LEU A 18 12.73 6.93 -5.06
N GLY A 19 11.95 5.99 -4.54
CA GLY A 19 10.49 6.11 -4.45
C GLY A 19 10.06 7.33 -3.64
N ILE A 20 10.68 7.56 -2.47
CA ILE A 20 10.41 8.74 -1.62
C ILE A 20 10.75 10.03 -2.38
N PHE A 21 11.92 10.07 -3.04
CA PHE A 21 12.32 11.21 -3.86
C PHE A 21 11.31 11.47 -5.00
N LEU A 22 10.87 10.43 -5.71
CA LEU A 22 9.89 10.53 -6.78
C LEU A 22 8.54 11.05 -6.28
N VAL A 23 8.08 10.65 -5.09
CA VAL A 23 6.86 11.19 -4.48
C VAL A 23 7.00 12.67 -4.14
N GLY A 24 8.15 13.08 -3.58
CA GLY A 24 8.44 14.50 -3.37
C GLY A 24 8.45 15.30 -4.69
N LEU A 25 9.09 14.77 -5.73
CA LEU A 25 9.11 15.37 -7.06
C LEU A 25 7.73 15.40 -7.72
N ALA A 26 6.90 14.38 -7.49
CA ALA A 26 5.52 14.32 -7.94
C ALA A 26 4.66 15.40 -7.28
N ALA A 27 4.77 15.57 -5.96
CA ALA A 27 4.09 16.66 -5.23
C ALA A 27 4.56 18.03 -5.74
N PHE A 28 5.87 18.20 -5.92
CA PHE A 28 6.44 19.42 -6.49
C PHE A 28 5.86 19.71 -7.88
N SER A 29 5.95 18.76 -8.81
CA SER A 29 5.53 18.93 -10.20
C SER A 29 4.04 19.22 -10.31
N LEU A 30 3.22 18.50 -9.54
CA LEU A 30 1.78 18.67 -9.52
C LEU A 30 1.40 20.07 -9.04
N ILE A 31 1.92 20.49 -7.89
CA ILE A 31 1.59 21.79 -7.33
C ILE A 31 2.24 22.94 -8.12
N ALA A 32 3.41 22.74 -8.72
CA ALA A 32 4.08 23.73 -9.55
C ALA A 32 3.24 24.07 -10.79
N SER A 33 2.58 23.07 -11.38
CA SER A 33 1.66 23.25 -12.51
C SER A 33 0.40 24.08 -12.16
N ILE A 34 0.08 24.17 -10.87
CA ILE A 34 -1.11 24.85 -10.34
C ILE A 34 -0.77 26.26 -9.84
N TRP A 35 0.19 26.39 -8.92
CA TRP A 35 0.47 27.63 -8.18
C TRP A 35 1.94 28.09 -8.24
N GLY A 36 2.84 27.32 -8.87
CA GLY A 36 4.25 27.67 -9.05
C GLY A 36 5.21 27.04 -8.04
N GLY A 37 6.50 27.37 -8.18
CA GLY A 37 7.61 26.64 -7.56
C GLY A 37 7.73 26.70 -6.03
N TRP A 38 7.42 27.84 -5.40
CA TRP A 38 7.51 27.95 -3.93
C TRP A 38 6.39 27.18 -3.21
N PRO A 39 5.11 27.32 -3.60
CA PRO A 39 4.04 26.44 -3.14
C PRO A 39 4.35 24.95 -3.34
N ALA A 40 4.96 24.63 -4.49
CA ALA A 40 5.36 23.27 -4.83
C ALA A 40 6.43 22.69 -3.91
N LEU A 41 7.45 23.49 -3.57
CA LEU A 41 8.47 23.08 -2.62
C LEU A 41 7.87 22.84 -1.23
N ALA A 42 6.96 23.70 -0.78
CA ALA A 42 6.26 23.53 0.48
C ALA A 42 5.42 22.24 0.50
N ALA A 43 4.69 21.95 -0.59
CA ALA A 43 3.93 20.72 -0.73
C ALA A 43 4.81 19.46 -0.73
N ALA A 44 5.93 19.49 -1.45
CA ALA A 44 6.90 18.38 -1.46
C ALA A 44 7.49 18.13 -0.06
N ALA A 45 7.91 19.20 0.63
CA ALA A 45 8.40 19.10 2.00
C ALA A 45 7.32 18.55 2.94
N ALA A 46 6.06 18.98 2.79
CA ALA A 46 4.97 18.51 3.62
C ALA A 46 4.68 17.03 3.47
N VAL A 47 4.58 16.54 2.24
CA VAL A 47 4.30 15.13 1.95
C VAL A 47 5.41 14.21 2.47
N VAL A 48 6.67 14.64 2.42
CA VAL A 48 7.82 13.80 2.80
C VAL A 48 8.16 13.91 4.29
N LEU A 49 7.98 15.08 4.91
CA LEU A 49 8.53 15.37 6.23
C LEU A 49 7.48 15.46 7.33
N LEU A 50 6.25 15.90 7.02
CA LEU A 50 5.26 16.13 8.08
C LEU A 50 4.67 14.81 8.58
N PRO A 51 4.32 14.75 9.88
CA PRO A 51 3.70 13.58 10.45
C PRO A 51 2.33 13.33 9.82
N ASP A 52 2.00 12.07 9.61
CA ASP A 52 0.67 11.65 9.19
C ASP A 52 -0.30 11.51 10.37
N ALA A 53 -1.56 11.17 10.08
CA ALA A 53 -2.61 11.09 11.10
C ALA A 53 -2.24 10.17 12.27
N TYR A 54 -1.60 9.02 11.99
CA TYR A 54 -1.13 8.14 13.05
C TYR A 54 -0.12 8.85 13.97
N GLN A 55 0.90 9.46 13.38
CA GLN A 55 1.94 10.19 14.11
C GLN A 55 1.42 11.47 14.81
N GLN A 56 0.29 12.01 14.35
CA GLN A 56 -0.42 13.12 14.98
C GLN A 56 -1.25 12.69 16.20
N GLY A 57 -1.34 11.39 16.51
CA GLY A 57 -2.05 10.86 17.67
C GLY A 57 -3.39 10.19 17.36
N PHE A 58 -3.77 10.01 16.08
CA PHE A 58 -5.02 9.36 15.69
C PHE A 58 -4.95 7.81 15.70
N ALA A 59 -3.86 7.25 16.26
CA ALA A 59 -3.77 5.90 16.83
C ALA A 59 -4.14 4.68 15.94
N ASN A 60 -4.26 4.84 14.62
CA ASN A 60 -4.43 3.72 13.69
C ASN A 60 -3.28 3.64 12.68
N ARG A 61 -2.27 2.79 12.92
CA ARG A 61 -1.13 2.65 12.01
C ARG A 61 -1.49 1.96 10.70
N TYR A 62 -2.56 1.19 10.66
CA TYR A 62 -2.99 0.54 9.43
C TYR A 62 -3.46 1.55 8.36
N LEU A 63 -3.93 2.72 8.82
CA LEU A 63 -4.28 3.90 8.02
C LEU A 63 -3.17 4.98 8.03
N SER A 64 -1.93 4.61 8.33
CA SER A 64 -0.79 5.54 8.27
C SER A 64 -0.22 5.62 6.85
N TYR A 65 -0.23 6.83 6.28
CA TYR A 65 0.43 7.12 5.00
C TYR A 65 1.93 6.78 5.04
N ASN A 66 2.63 7.19 6.10
CA ASN A 66 4.07 6.99 6.24
C ASN A 66 4.40 5.50 6.41
N PHE A 67 3.58 4.75 7.14
CA PHE A 67 3.71 3.30 7.24
C PHE A 67 3.52 2.62 5.88
N LEU A 68 2.38 2.87 5.22
CA LEU A 68 1.97 2.19 3.99
C LEU A 68 2.94 2.44 2.83
N THR A 69 3.50 3.65 2.74
CA THR A 69 4.50 3.99 1.72
C THR A 69 5.84 3.29 1.94
N GLN A 70 6.20 2.96 3.19
CA GLN A 70 7.45 2.24 3.48
C GLN A 70 7.29 0.73 3.34
N VAL A 71 6.21 0.13 3.85
CA VAL A 71 6.03 -1.32 3.75
C VAL A 71 5.58 -1.78 2.35
N ASN A 72 5.20 -0.84 1.47
CA ASN A 72 4.73 -1.14 0.13
C ASN A 72 5.39 -0.23 -0.91
N LEU A 73 6.61 -0.58 -1.31
CA LEU A 73 7.43 0.21 -2.23
C LEU A 73 6.68 0.64 -3.50
N THR A 74 5.91 -0.28 -4.09
CA THR A 74 5.23 -0.01 -5.37
C THR A 74 4.17 1.09 -5.26
N VAL A 75 3.71 1.40 -4.05
CA VAL A 75 2.85 2.57 -3.79
C VAL A 75 3.55 3.88 -4.13
N LEU A 76 4.83 4.03 -3.79
CA LEU A 76 5.57 5.28 -4.05
C LEU A 76 5.64 5.58 -5.55
N TYR A 77 5.96 4.56 -6.34
CA TYR A 77 5.96 4.66 -7.81
C TYR A 77 4.55 4.85 -8.38
N GLY A 78 3.55 4.17 -7.82
CA GLY A 78 2.14 4.35 -8.19
C GLY A 78 1.64 5.78 -7.96
N ILE A 79 1.99 6.40 -6.83
CA ILE A 79 1.68 7.81 -6.53
C ILE A 79 2.34 8.73 -7.56
N ALA A 80 3.62 8.51 -7.90
CA ALA A 80 4.31 9.30 -8.91
C ALA A 80 3.63 9.20 -10.29
N CYS A 81 3.26 7.99 -10.73
CA CYS A 81 2.51 7.78 -11.97
C CYS A 81 1.13 8.46 -11.94
N ALA A 82 0.39 8.33 -10.83
CA ALA A 82 -0.91 8.96 -10.66
C ALA A 82 -0.82 10.50 -10.67
N ALA A 83 0.18 11.07 -10.02
CA ALA A 83 0.43 12.52 -10.05
C ALA A 83 0.71 13.01 -11.47
N MET A 84 1.54 12.30 -12.24
CA MET A 84 1.77 12.62 -13.67
C MET A 84 0.48 12.54 -14.48
N ALA A 85 -0.32 11.49 -14.29
CA ALA A 85 -1.61 11.36 -14.94
C ALA A 85 -2.52 12.58 -14.65
N TRP A 86 -2.57 13.01 -13.38
CA TRP A 86 -3.34 14.19 -12.97
C TRP A 86 -2.79 15.51 -13.48
N ILE A 87 -1.47 15.71 -13.55
CA ILE A 87 -0.87 16.90 -14.17
C ILE A 87 -1.39 17.06 -15.60
N PHE A 88 -1.32 15.98 -16.38
CA PHE A 88 -1.76 15.98 -17.76
C PHE A 88 -3.29 16.16 -17.90
N VAL A 89 -4.07 15.50 -17.05
CA VAL A 89 -5.53 15.65 -17.02
C VAL A 89 -5.95 17.08 -16.65
N LEU A 90 -5.38 17.65 -15.60
CA LEU A 90 -5.66 19.02 -15.15
C LEU A 90 -5.28 20.02 -16.23
N GLU A 91 -4.09 19.89 -16.81
CA GLU A 91 -3.61 20.82 -17.82
C GLU A 91 -4.37 20.70 -19.14
N GLY A 92 -4.69 19.47 -19.55
CA GLY A 92 -5.52 19.20 -20.73
C GLY A 92 -6.93 19.75 -20.58
N SER A 93 -7.54 19.62 -19.40
CA SER A 93 -8.86 20.18 -19.10
C SER A 93 -8.85 21.71 -19.13
N ARG A 94 -7.82 22.32 -18.52
CA ARG A 94 -7.62 23.78 -18.47
C ARG A 94 -7.38 24.38 -19.84
N ARG A 95 -6.55 23.75 -20.66
CA ARG A 95 -6.17 24.25 -22.00
C ARG A 95 -7.11 23.78 -23.12
N GLY A 96 -8.07 22.90 -22.82
CA GLY A 96 -8.92 22.28 -23.84
C GLY A 96 -8.14 21.39 -24.82
N LYS A 97 -7.05 20.74 -24.37
CA LYS A 97 -6.16 19.93 -25.21
C LYS A 97 -6.38 18.43 -24.96
N PRO A 98 -7.13 17.71 -25.82
CA PRO A 98 -7.46 16.30 -25.61
C PRO A 98 -6.23 15.38 -25.64
N TRP A 99 -5.21 15.72 -26.44
CA TRP A 99 -3.96 14.95 -26.48
C TRP A 99 -3.21 14.93 -25.15
N THR A 100 -3.29 16.02 -24.39
CA THR A 100 -2.72 16.08 -23.05
C THR A 100 -3.47 15.14 -22.12
N ILE A 101 -4.80 15.07 -22.21
CA ILE A 101 -5.61 14.11 -21.43
C ILE A 101 -5.25 12.66 -21.79
N LEU A 102 -5.07 12.36 -23.08
CA LEU A 102 -4.65 11.04 -23.54
C LEU A 102 -3.29 10.63 -22.96
N ALA A 103 -2.33 11.54 -22.90
CA ALA A 103 -1.06 11.28 -22.21
C ALA A 103 -1.28 10.94 -20.72
N GLY A 104 -2.22 11.61 -20.07
CA GLY A 104 -2.65 11.26 -18.70
C GLY A 104 -3.17 9.83 -18.58
N TYR A 105 -3.95 9.35 -19.55
CA TYR A 105 -4.42 7.97 -19.58
C TYR A 105 -3.29 6.95 -19.77
N VAL A 106 -2.24 7.28 -20.53
CA VAL A 106 -1.05 6.42 -20.66
C VAL A 106 -0.34 6.28 -19.30
N PHE A 107 -0.11 7.38 -18.58
CA PHE A 107 0.50 7.32 -17.25
C PHE A 107 -0.37 6.61 -16.21
N LEU A 108 -1.69 6.74 -16.32
CA LEU A 108 -2.61 5.96 -15.52
C LEU A 108 -2.50 4.46 -15.85
N GLY A 109 -2.42 4.08 -17.13
CA GLY A 109 -2.18 2.70 -17.54
C GLY A 109 -0.86 2.14 -16.99
N LEU A 110 0.21 2.95 -16.97
CA LEU A 110 1.48 2.57 -16.32
C LEU A 110 1.32 2.34 -14.81
N CYS A 111 0.46 3.12 -14.14
CA CYS A 111 0.15 2.95 -12.72
C CYS A 111 -0.40 1.56 -12.40
N LEU A 112 -1.14 0.93 -13.32
CA LEU A 112 -1.67 -0.44 -13.15
C LEU A 112 -0.54 -1.46 -12.91
N PHE A 113 0.58 -1.33 -13.62
CA PHE A 113 1.72 -2.25 -13.51
C PHE A 113 2.52 -2.06 -12.22
N TYR A 114 2.54 -0.85 -11.67
CA TYR A 114 3.16 -0.60 -10.37
C TYR A 114 2.21 -0.96 -9.22
N LYS A 115 1.01 -0.39 -9.22
CA LYS A 115 0.05 -0.55 -8.12
C LYS A 115 -1.41 -0.45 -8.60
N ALA A 116 -2.03 -1.61 -8.81
CA ALA A 116 -3.42 -1.71 -9.24
C ALA A 116 -4.41 -0.96 -8.33
N GLN A 117 -4.21 -0.95 -7.02
CA GLN A 117 -5.09 -0.26 -6.08
C GLN A 117 -5.09 1.27 -6.29
N ILE A 118 -3.93 1.85 -6.67
CA ILE A 118 -3.83 3.28 -7.00
C ILE A 118 -4.45 3.55 -8.37
N PHE A 119 -4.28 2.64 -9.33
CA PHE A 119 -4.98 2.70 -10.61
C PHE A 119 -6.51 2.73 -10.40
N VAL A 120 -7.08 1.77 -9.66
CA VAL A 120 -8.53 1.69 -9.41
C VAL A 120 -9.03 2.96 -8.70
N ALA A 121 -8.28 3.47 -7.72
CA ALA A 121 -8.59 4.70 -7.02
C ALA A 121 -8.65 5.96 -7.91
N ASN A 122 -8.02 5.91 -9.08
CA ASN A 122 -7.94 7.04 -10.01
C ASN A 122 -8.74 6.83 -11.29
N ALA A 123 -9.02 5.58 -11.68
CA ALA A 123 -9.59 5.23 -12.97
C ALA A 123 -10.92 5.91 -13.23
N PHE A 124 -11.86 5.84 -12.29
CA PHE A 124 -13.16 6.48 -12.44
C PHE A 124 -13.05 8.00 -12.51
N LEU A 125 -12.33 8.61 -11.57
CA LEU A 125 -12.17 10.06 -11.53
C LEU A 125 -11.48 10.59 -12.78
N ILE A 126 -10.34 10.03 -13.19
CA ILE A 126 -9.62 10.47 -14.39
C ILE A 126 -10.46 10.29 -15.67
N LEU A 127 -11.34 9.28 -15.71
CA LEU A 127 -12.25 9.09 -16.84
C LEU A 127 -13.28 10.21 -16.95
N ILE A 128 -13.92 10.61 -15.85
CA ILE A 128 -15.04 11.59 -15.87
C ILE A 128 -14.57 13.04 -15.72
N TYR A 129 -13.48 13.27 -15.00
CA TYR A 129 -13.01 14.58 -14.59
C TYR A 129 -12.73 15.54 -15.75
N PRO A 130 -12.05 15.12 -16.84
CA PRO A 130 -11.81 16.02 -17.95
C PRO A 130 -13.10 16.59 -18.51
N TRP A 131 -14.18 15.79 -18.56
CA TRP A 131 -15.46 16.17 -19.16
C TRP A 131 -16.32 17.03 -18.23
N LEU A 132 -16.13 16.92 -16.91
CA LEU A 132 -16.73 17.84 -15.94
C LEU A 132 -16.18 19.26 -16.09
N PHE A 133 -14.88 19.38 -16.38
CA PHE A 133 -14.16 20.66 -16.37
C PHE A 133 -13.63 21.10 -17.74
N PHE A 134 -13.99 20.42 -18.84
CA PHE A 134 -13.51 20.76 -20.17
C PHE A 134 -14.00 22.14 -20.61
N ASN A 135 -13.06 23.03 -20.92
CA ASN A 135 -13.40 24.36 -21.44
C ASN A 135 -14.07 24.26 -22.81
N GLY A 136 -15.20 24.98 -22.98
CA GLY A 136 -15.96 25.04 -24.24
C GLY A 136 -17.16 24.08 -24.34
N LEU A 137 -17.30 23.12 -23.43
CA LEU A 137 -18.42 22.16 -23.46
C LEU A 137 -19.64 22.68 -22.67
N ARG A 138 -20.85 22.66 -23.27
CA ARG A 138 -22.09 23.07 -22.59
C ARG A 138 -22.49 22.07 -21.50
N LEU A 139 -23.13 22.54 -20.42
CA LEU A 139 -23.51 21.72 -19.26
C LEU A 139 -24.27 20.43 -19.62
N ARG A 140 -25.25 20.51 -20.54
CA ARG A 140 -26.03 19.35 -21.00
C ARG A 140 -25.16 18.24 -21.60
N TRP A 141 -24.14 18.62 -22.37
CA TRP A 141 -23.22 17.67 -23.00
C TRP A 141 -22.23 17.11 -21.99
N ARG A 142 -21.82 17.91 -20.99
CA ARG A 142 -20.99 17.42 -19.89
C ARG A 142 -21.72 16.32 -19.12
N ALA A 143 -22.97 16.58 -18.74
CA ALA A 143 -23.80 15.61 -18.03
C ALA A 143 -24.01 14.33 -18.84
N LEU A 144 -24.32 14.44 -20.14
CA LEU A 144 -24.49 13.28 -21.01
C LEU A 144 -23.20 12.46 -21.14
N ILE A 145 -22.05 13.10 -21.40
CA ILE A 145 -20.76 12.40 -21.54
C ILE A 145 -20.38 11.73 -20.23
N VAL A 146 -20.54 12.41 -19.09
CA VAL A 146 -20.24 11.83 -17.77
C VAL A 146 -21.14 10.62 -17.49
N ALA A 147 -22.43 10.70 -17.83
CA ALA A 147 -23.34 9.56 -17.69
C ALA A 147 -22.91 8.37 -18.57
N LEU A 148 -22.57 8.63 -19.83
CA LEU A 148 -22.09 7.59 -20.76
C LEU A 148 -20.78 6.95 -20.29
N LEU A 149 -19.82 7.75 -19.82
CA LEU A 149 -18.55 7.24 -19.31
C LEU A 149 -18.70 6.49 -18.00
N THR A 150 -19.65 6.90 -17.15
CA THR A 150 -20.01 6.16 -15.95
C THR A 150 -20.62 4.80 -16.31
N ALA A 151 -21.54 4.76 -17.27
CA ALA A 151 -22.11 3.50 -17.76
C ALA A 151 -21.04 2.58 -18.38
N LEU A 152 -20.09 3.15 -19.13
CA LEU A 152 -18.93 2.42 -19.66
C LEU A 152 -18.08 1.84 -18.53
N PHE A 153 -17.73 2.65 -17.53
CA PHE A 153 -16.94 2.21 -16.38
C PHE A 153 -17.62 1.06 -15.64
N VAL A 154 -18.92 1.19 -15.35
CA VAL A 154 -19.72 0.14 -14.70
C VAL A 154 -19.74 -1.13 -15.54
N THR A 155 -19.90 -1.01 -16.86
CA THR A 155 -19.87 -2.17 -17.78
C THR A 155 -18.51 -2.87 -17.77
N VAL A 156 -17.41 -2.11 -17.80
CA VAL A 156 -16.04 -2.66 -17.75
C VAL A 156 -15.79 -3.35 -16.42
N ILE A 157 -16.23 -2.76 -15.29
CA ILE A 157 -16.13 -3.40 -13.98
C ILE A 157 -16.94 -4.71 -13.99
N ALA A 158 -18.21 -4.68 -14.39
CA ALA A 158 -19.05 -5.88 -14.44
C ALA A 158 -18.43 -7.00 -15.29
N PHE A 159 -17.85 -6.65 -16.45
CA PHE A 159 -17.12 -7.62 -17.28
C PHE A 159 -15.85 -8.14 -16.57
N SER A 160 -15.07 -7.27 -15.93
CA SER A 160 -13.84 -7.67 -15.21
C SER A 160 -14.11 -8.65 -14.07
N GLN A 161 -15.29 -8.58 -13.44
CA GLN A 161 -15.69 -9.46 -12.34
C GLN A 161 -15.92 -10.92 -12.80
N THR A 162 -15.98 -11.20 -14.10
CA THR A 162 -16.00 -12.57 -14.63
C THR A 162 -14.64 -13.27 -14.52
N LEU A 163 -13.57 -12.52 -14.26
CA LEU A 163 -12.21 -13.03 -14.14
C LEU A 163 -11.85 -13.25 -12.68
N THR A 164 -11.59 -14.49 -12.28
CA THR A 164 -11.21 -14.87 -10.90
C THR A 164 -9.89 -14.25 -10.42
N ARG A 165 -9.07 -13.73 -11.33
CA ARG A 165 -7.80 -13.03 -11.03
C ARG A 165 -7.99 -11.56 -10.69
N VAL A 166 -9.18 -11.01 -10.92
CA VAL A 166 -9.51 -9.63 -10.58
C VAL A 166 -10.15 -9.64 -9.19
N PRO A 167 -9.72 -8.76 -8.26
CA PRO A 167 -10.35 -8.66 -6.96
C PRO A 167 -11.82 -8.27 -7.10
N LEU A 168 -12.64 -8.67 -6.13
CA LEU A 168 -14.05 -8.32 -6.08
C LEU A 168 -14.21 -6.80 -5.99
N ILE A 169 -14.95 -6.21 -6.93
CA ILE A 169 -15.31 -4.79 -6.96
C ILE A 169 -16.84 -4.68 -6.99
N SER A 170 -17.46 -4.80 -5.81
CA SER A 170 -18.90 -4.61 -5.61
C SER A 170 -19.13 -3.42 -4.68
N LEU A 171 -19.93 -2.43 -5.10
CA LEU A 171 -20.28 -1.25 -4.31
C LEU A 171 -21.62 -1.46 -3.57
N ASP A 172 -21.69 -2.48 -2.72
CA ASP A 172 -22.90 -2.86 -1.97
C ASP A 172 -22.84 -2.52 -0.46
N GLY A 173 -21.69 -2.04 0.02
CA GLY A 173 -21.45 -1.71 1.42
C GLY A 173 -21.30 -2.92 2.35
N SER A 174 -21.29 -4.14 1.82
CA SER A 174 -21.19 -5.39 2.60
C SER A 174 -19.86 -5.51 3.34
N GLY A 175 -18.79 -4.90 2.82
CA GLY A 175 -17.45 -4.93 3.41
C GLY A 175 -17.29 -4.02 4.63
N LEU A 176 -18.17 -3.04 4.84
CA LEU A 176 -17.97 -1.99 5.85
C LEU A 176 -17.78 -2.55 7.27
N ASN A 177 -18.65 -3.46 7.70
CA ASN A 177 -18.57 -4.01 9.05
C ASN A 177 -17.27 -4.79 9.27
N GLY A 178 -16.90 -5.66 8.33
CA GLY A 178 -15.64 -6.40 8.42
C GLY A 178 -14.43 -5.47 8.39
N TYR A 179 -14.46 -4.44 7.55
CA TYR A 179 -13.39 -3.45 7.48
C TYR A 179 -13.26 -2.63 8.76
N VAL A 180 -14.37 -2.16 9.35
CA VAL A 180 -14.37 -1.46 10.64
C VAL A 180 -13.79 -2.34 11.75
N GLN A 181 -14.13 -3.63 11.79
CA GLN A 181 -13.55 -4.57 12.76
C GLN A 181 -12.04 -4.74 12.57
N ILE A 182 -11.58 -4.84 11.32
CA ILE A 182 -10.15 -4.86 10.99
C ILE A 182 -9.50 -3.57 11.52
N LEU A 183 -10.04 -2.41 11.19
CA LEU A 183 -9.51 -1.12 11.64
C LEU A 183 -9.46 -1.01 13.17
N LEU A 184 -10.52 -1.39 13.87
CA LEU A 184 -10.60 -1.42 15.34
C LEU A 184 -9.55 -2.33 15.97
N SER A 185 -9.31 -3.51 15.38
CA SER A 185 -8.25 -4.41 15.87
C SER A 185 -6.85 -3.81 15.68
N CYS A 186 -6.69 -2.96 14.66
CA CYS A 186 -5.45 -2.23 14.37
C CYS A 186 -5.25 -0.93 15.17
N PHE A 187 -6.23 -0.49 15.97
CA PHE A 187 -6.09 0.70 16.80
C PHE A 187 -5.16 0.45 18.00
N ASP A 188 -4.29 1.41 18.27
CA ASP A 188 -3.51 1.43 19.51
C ASP A 188 -4.44 1.63 20.71
N PRO A 189 -4.16 1.01 21.87
CA PRO A 189 -4.93 1.23 23.09
C PRO A 189 -5.00 2.72 23.44
N GLY A 190 -6.21 3.24 23.70
CA GLY A 190 -6.41 4.64 24.04
C GLY A 190 -7.86 5.09 23.89
N TYR A 191 -8.09 6.39 24.08
CA TYR A 191 -9.44 6.98 24.06
C TYR A 191 -10.17 6.75 22.74
N LEU A 192 -9.51 6.92 21.60
CA LEU A 192 -10.14 6.70 20.29
C LEU A 192 -10.57 5.25 20.10
N LYS A 193 -9.71 4.29 20.46
CA LYS A 193 -10.06 2.86 20.41
C LYS A 193 -11.25 2.56 21.31
N ASN A 194 -11.25 3.05 22.55
CA ASN A 194 -12.34 2.82 23.50
C ASN A 194 -13.66 3.42 22.98
N PHE A 195 -13.62 4.65 22.47
CA PHE A 195 -14.78 5.31 21.88
C PHE A 195 -15.36 4.52 20.71
N PHE A 196 -14.55 4.17 19.72
CA PHE A 196 -15.04 3.42 18.56
C PHE A 196 -15.43 1.98 18.93
N THR A 197 -14.75 1.35 19.89
CA THR A 197 -15.17 0.03 20.41
C THR A 197 -16.55 0.13 21.07
N GLN A 198 -16.80 1.16 21.88
CA GLN A 198 -18.11 1.38 22.48
C GLN A 198 -19.19 1.53 21.40
N VAL A 199 -18.96 2.42 20.44
CA VAL A 199 -19.92 2.72 19.35
C VAL A 199 -20.20 1.52 18.44
N PHE A 200 -19.19 0.71 18.11
CA PHE A 200 -19.35 -0.38 17.14
C PHE A 200 -19.63 -1.75 17.75
N MET A 201 -19.18 -2.02 18.98
CA MET A 201 -19.27 -3.34 19.61
C MET A 201 -20.23 -3.40 20.78
N LEU A 202 -20.42 -2.29 21.52
CA LEU A 202 -21.23 -2.28 22.74
C LEU A 202 -22.61 -1.65 22.51
N GLU A 203 -22.69 -0.62 21.67
CA GLU A 203 -23.93 0.10 21.38
C GLU A 203 -24.61 -0.42 20.11
N GLN A 204 -25.94 -0.52 20.15
CA GLN A 204 -26.74 -0.80 18.97
C GLN A 204 -27.22 0.50 18.35
N HIS A 205 -26.68 0.84 17.19
CA HIS A 205 -27.07 2.03 16.44
C HIS A 205 -27.84 1.66 15.17
N ALA A 206 -28.71 2.57 14.73
CA ALA A 206 -29.31 2.47 13.39
C ALA A 206 -28.21 2.53 12.32
N ARG A 207 -28.43 1.84 11.18
CA ARG A 207 -27.45 1.74 10.09
C ARG A 207 -26.85 3.10 9.68
N PRO A 208 -27.63 4.18 9.46
CA PRO A 208 -27.04 5.47 9.05
C PRO A 208 -26.02 6.04 10.05
N MET A 209 -26.24 5.82 11.35
CA MET A 209 -25.29 6.24 12.39
C MET A 209 -24.00 5.42 12.34
N VAL A 210 -24.08 4.11 12.12
CA VAL A 210 -22.89 3.26 11.93
C VAL A 210 -22.06 3.74 10.75
N TRP A 211 -22.71 4.10 9.64
CA TRP A 211 -22.02 4.69 8.47
C TRP A 211 -21.36 6.02 8.81
N LEU A 212 -22.04 6.90 9.55
CA LEU A 212 -21.46 8.18 9.97
C LEU A 212 -20.23 7.99 10.87
N TYR A 213 -20.32 7.10 11.86
CA TYR A 213 -19.19 6.79 12.74
C TYR A 213 -18.04 6.13 11.99
N ALA A 214 -18.33 5.25 11.03
CA ALA A 214 -17.29 4.63 10.23
C ALA A 214 -16.61 5.66 9.32
N ALA A 215 -17.38 6.57 8.73
CA ALA A 215 -16.85 7.70 7.97
C ALA A 215 -15.94 8.58 8.84
N ALA A 216 -16.38 8.93 10.06
CA ALA A 216 -15.60 9.69 11.01
C ALA A 216 -14.31 8.98 11.40
N MET A 217 -14.38 7.68 11.73
CA MET A 217 -13.21 6.86 12.07
C MET A 217 -12.20 6.83 10.92
N ILE A 218 -12.64 6.54 9.70
CA ILE A 218 -11.80 6.47 8.51
C ILE A 218 -11.18 7.84 8.24
N LEU A 219 -11.97 8.90 8.14
CA LEU A 219 -11.47 10.25 7.85
C LEU A 219 -10.46 10.73 8.90
N LEU A 220 -10.77 10.54 10.18
CA LEU A 220 -9.93 11.00 11.29
C LEU A 220 -8.60 10.23 11.31
N SER A 221 -8.66 8.91 11.15
CA SER A 221 -7.49 8.04 11.15
C SER A 221 -6.62 8.20 9.91
N SER A 222 -7.22 8.61 8.79
CA SER A 222 -6.54 8.79 7.51
C SER A 222 -5.91 10.17 7.37
N PHE A 223 -6.61 11.24 7.77
CA PHE A 223 -6.21 12.61 7.50
C PHE A 223 -5.84 13.42 8.75
N GLY A 224 -6.30 13.03 9.95
CA GLY A 224 -5.97 13.73 11.19
C GLY A 224 -6.24 15.24 11.12
N TRP A 225 -5.23 16.05 11.45
CA TRP A 225 -5.33 17.51 11.42
C TRP A 225 -5.56 18.09 10.02
N TRP A 226 -5.31 17.33 8.95
CA TRP A 226 -5.62 17.78 7.59
C TRP A 226 -7.14 17.94 7.39
N LEU A 227 -7.99 17.26 8.17
CA LEU A 227 -9.44 17.50 8.18
C LEU A 227 -9.82 18.92 8.58
N VAL A 228 -8.96 19.61 9.34
CA VAL A 228 -9.16 21.02 9.72
C VAL A 228 -8.45 21.94 8.74
N ALA A 229 -7.22 21.63 8.37
CA ALA A 229 -6.43 22.47 7.47
C ALA A 229 -7.04 22.58 6.06
N THR A 230 -7.55 21.48 5.50
CA THR A 230 -8.08 21.46 4.12
C THR A 230 -9.32 22.35 3.97
N PRO A 231 -10.36 22.28 4.83
CA PRO A 231 -11.48 23.22 4.78
C PRO A 231 -11.08 24.69 4.94
N LEU A 232 -10.09 25.00 5.78
CA LEU A 232 -9.60 26.38 5.93
C LEU A 232 -8.97 26.90 4.63
N VAL A 233 -8.17 26.07 3.95
CA VAL A 233 -7.56 26.42 2.66
C VAL A 233 -8.61 26.49 1.56
N LEU A 234 -9.62 25.60 1.56
CA LEU A 234 -10.77 25.69 0.65
C LEU A 234 -11.54 27.00 0.88
N ALA A 235 -11.82 27.39 2.11
CA ALA A 235 -12.49 28.65 2.42
C ALA A 235 -11.68 29.86 1.91
N ALA A 236 -10.36 29.87 2.13
CA ALA A 236 -9.47 30.92 1.63
C ALA A 236 -9.37 30.95 0.08
N GLY A 237 -9.46 29.79 -0.56
CA GLY A 237 -9.30 29.59 -2.00
C GLY A 237 -10.57 29.74 -2.84
N ARG A 238 -11.76 29.78 -2.22
CA ARG A 238 -13.07 29.71 -2.91
C ARG A 238 -13.24 30.72 -4.05
N ALA A 239 -12.77 31.95 -3.87
CA ALA A 239 -12.89 33.01 -4.88
C ALA A 239 -11.65 33.15 -5.77
N LYS A 240 -10.52 32.52 -5.39
CA LYS A 240 -9.21 32.72 -6.02
C LYS A 240 -8.76 31.56 -6.89
N THR A 241 -9.46 30.43 -6.80
CA THR A 241 -9.07 29.16 -7.43
C THR A 241 -10.10 28.78 -8.47
N LYS A 242 -9.62 28.35 -9.65
CA LYS A 242 -10.52 27.83 -10.68
C LYS A 242 -11.19 26.54 -10.20
N ALA A 243 -12.42 26.31 -10.65
CA ALA A 243 -13.28 25.22 -10.17
C ALA A 243 -12.60 23.85 -10.29
N GLU A 244 -11.89 23.59 -11.38
CA GLU A 244 -11.15 22.35 -11.58
C GLU A 244 -10.15 22.10 -10.44
N ILE A 245 -9.24 23.04 -10.17
CA ILE A 245 -8.25 22.91 -9.09
C ILE A 245 -8.93 22.88 -7.72
N PHE A 246 -10.02 23.62 -7.55
CA PHE A 246 -10.74 23.74 -6.28
C PHE A 246 -11.42 22.42 -5.86
N TYR A 247 -12.13 21.76 -6.77
CA TYR A 247 -12.87 20.54 -6.46
C TYR A 247 -12.00 19.27 -6.49
N TRP A 248 -10.80 19.34 -7.08
CA TRP A 248 -9.89 18.20 -7.21
C TRP A 248 -9.63 17.41 -5.91
N PRO A 249 -9.17 18.01 -4.79
CA PRO A 249 -8.94 17.25 -3.56
C PRO A 249 -10.24 16.71 -2.94
N VAL A 250 -11.35 17.45 -3.09
CA VAL A 250 -12.67 17.05 -2.56
C VAL A 250 -13.17 15.80 -3.28
N LEU A 251 -13.08 15.75 -4.61
CA LEU A 251 -13.50 14.60 -5.40
C LEU A 251 -12.65 13.36 -5.08
N ILE A 252 -11.35 13.54 -4.81
CA ILE A 252 -10.47 12.45 -4.39
C ILE A 252 -10.90 11.89 -3.02
N VAL A 253 -11.18 12.76 -2.04
CA VAL A 253 -11.67 12.33 -0.72
C VAL A 253 -13.03 11.63 -0.84
N VAL A 254 -13.96 12.18 -1.63
CA VAL A 254 -15.26 11.54 -1.86
C VAL A 254 -15.09 10.16 -2.49
N ASN A 255 -14.25 10.02 -3.51
CA ASN A 255 -13.99 8.74 -4.14
C ASN A 255 -13.35 7.74 -3.16
N TYR A 256 -12.37 8.19 -2.36
CA TYR A 256 -11.77 7.39 -1.30
C TYR A 256 -12.80 6.90 -0.29
N MET A 257 -13.73 7.75 0.14
CA MET A 257 -14.79 7.37 1.08
C MET A 257 -15.79 6.39 0.44
N VAL A 258 -16.19 6.61 -0.82
CA VAL A 258 -17.04 5.68 -1.57
C VAL A 258 -16.38 4.31 -1.67
N MET A 259 -15.07 4.25 -1.96
CA MET A 259 -14.35 2.98 -2.02
C MET A 259 -14.23 2.32 -0.64
N SER A 260 -13.78 3.07 0.37
CA SER A 260 -13.52 2.53 1.71
C SER A 260 -14.78 2.03 2.42
N MET A 261 -15.92 2.65 2.14
CA MET A 261 -17.19 2.31 2.80
C MET A 261 -18.13 1.48 1.92
N GLY A 262 -18.04 1.64 0.61
CA GLY A 262 -18.95 1.00 -0.34
C GLY A 262 -18.45 -0.35 -0.85
N LEU A 263 -17.15 -0.60 -0.90
CA LEU A 263 -16.63 -1.84 -1.48
C LEU A 263 -16.85 -3.05 -0.57
N ALA A 264 -17.21 -4.18 -1.19
CA ALA A 264 -17.15 -5.50 -0.57
C ALA A 264 -15.69 -5.92 -0.30
N LEU A 265 -15.49 -6.77 0.71
CA LEU A 265 -14.20 -7.42 0.94
C LEU A 265 -13.91 -8.45 -0.17
N ASP A 266 -12.66 -8.55 -0.61
CA ASP A 266 -12.28 -9.51 -1.64
C ASP A 266 -12.43 -10.96 -1.15
N THR A 267 -13.24 -11.73 -1.88
CA THR A 267 -13.45 -13.16 -1.64
C THR A 267 -12.70 -14.04 -2.63
N HIS A 268 -12.16 -13.46 -3.72
CA HIS A 268 -11.43 -14.17 -4.77
C HIS A 268 -10.02 -14.59 -4.32
N GLY A 269 -9.51 -14.03 -3.23
CA GLY A 269 -8.20 -14.41 -2.67
C GLY A 269 -7.06 -13.69 -3.38
N VAL A 270 -7.32 -12.51 -3.95
CA VAL A 270 -6.32 -11.68 -4.60
C VAL A 270 -5.79 -10.68 -3.57
N GLY A 271 -4.68 -11.03 -2.91
CA GLY A 271 -4.11 -10.22 -1.83
C GLY A 271 -4.88 -10.38 -0.51
N THR A 272 -4.87 -9.36 0.34
CA THR A 272 -5.70 -9.34 1.56
C THR A 272 -7.11 -8.84 1.23
N PRO A 273 -8.16 -9.33 1.90
CA PRO A 273 -9.55 -9.00 1.56
C PRO A 273 -9.87 -7.50 1.55
N ASP A 274 -9.15 -6.71 2.32
CA ASP A 274 -9.39 -5.29 2.54
C ASP A 274 -8.45 -4.37 1.74
N GLU A 275 -7.57 -4.90 0.88
CA GLU A 275 -6.57 -4.07 0.19
C GLU A 275 -7.17 -2.94 -0.65
N LEU A 276 -8.28 -3.19 -1.35
CA LEU A 276 -8.94 -2.16 -2.16
C LEU A 276 -9.66 -1.09 -1.31
N LEU A 277 -9.96 -1.38 -0.05
CA LEU A 277 -10.59 -0.45 0.87
C LEU A 277 -9.52 0.44 1.55
N ASN A 278 -8.39 -0.16 1.92
CA ASN A 278 -7.32 0.54 2.63
C ASN A 278 -6.36 1.28 1.69
N ARG A 279 -5.78 0.58 0.70
CA ARG A 279 -4.63 1.10 -0.07
C ARG A 279 -4.90 2.41 -0.85
N PRO A 280 -6.11 2.72 -1.35
CA PRO A 280 -6.40 4.02 -1.96
C PRO A 280 -6.12 5.24 -1.06
N LEU A 281 -6.10 5.05 0.27
CA LEU A 281 -5.74 6.07 1.26
C LEU A 281 -4.49 6.84 0.88
N VAL A 282 -3.41 6.15 0.49
CA VAL A 282 -2.11 6.79 0.29
C VAL A 282 -2.14 7.83 -0.83
N TRP A 283 -2.94 7.59 -1.86
CA TRP A 283 -3.18 8.56 -2.92
C TRP A 283 -4.04 9.72 -2.42
N ALA A 284 -5.12 9.43 -1.68
CA ALA A 284 -5.99 10.46 -1.14
C ALA A 284 -5.25 11.39 -0.17
N TYR A 285 -4.46 10.83 0.74
CA TYR A 285 -3.58 11.58 1.64
C TYR A 285 -2.59 12.44 0.88
N PHE A 286 -1.85 11.87 -0.08
CA PHE A 286 -0.91 12.60 -0.92
C PHE A 286 -1.57 13.83 -1.59
N ALA A 287 -2.73 13.64 -2.23
CA ALA A 287 -3.44 14.70 -2.92
C ALA A 287 -3.91 15.80 -1.96
N VAL A 288 -4.51 15.41 -0.82
CA VAL A 288 -5.01 16.35 0.19
C VAL A 288 -3.88 17.17 0.79
N VAL A 289 -2.79 16.53 1.22
CA VAL A 289 -1.65 17.23 1.85
C VAL A 289 -0.95 18.15 0.86
N ALA A 290 -0.62 17.64 -0.33
CA ALA A 290 0.06 18.43 -1.35
C ALA A 290 -0.77 19.68 -1.74
N TRP A 291 -2.07 19.50 -1.96
CA TRP A 291 -2.97 20.60 -2.31
C TRP A 291 -3.14 21.59 -1.15
N THR A 292 -3.34 21.09 0.08
CA THR A 292 -3.60 21.93 1.25
C THR A 292 -2.40 22.79 1.58
N VAL A 293 -1.18 22.22 1.59
CA VAL A 293 0.03 22.99 1.90
C VAL A 293 0.40 23.91 0.74
N GLY A 294 0.32 23.43 -0.51
CA GLY A 294 0.55 24.26 -1.68
C GLY A 294 -0.40 25.46 -1.72
N GLY A 295 -1.69 25.22 -1.52
CA GLY A 295 -2.72 26.25 -1.52
C GLY A 295 -2.55 27.20 -0.33
N GLY A 296 -2.34 26.67 0.86
CA GLY A 296 -2.08 27.46 2.07
C GLY A 296 -0.88 28.39 1.90
N TYR A 297 0.23 27.89 1.37
CA TYR A 297 1.40 28.72 1.05
C TYR A 297 1.06 29.78 0.00
N PHE A 298 0.42 29.39 -1.11
CA PHE A 298 0.09 30.31 -2.20
C PHE A 298 -0.85 31.43 -1.74
N PHE A 299 -1.87 31.14 -0.94
CA PHE A 299 -2.81 32.14 -0.47
C PHE A 299 -2.22 33.06 0.61
N ALA A 300 -1.25 32.58 1.40
CA ALA A 300 -0.59 33.38 2.42
C ALA A 300 0.57 34.22 1.87
N LEU A 301 1.37 33.67 0.95
CA LEU A 301 2.68 34.21 0.55
C LEU A 301 2.84 34.39 -0.97
N GLY A 302 1.92 33.84 -1.78
CA GLY A 302 2.02 33.80 -3.24
C GLY A 302 3.08 32.83 -3.75
N ASN A 303 3.55 33.04 -4.98
CA ASN A 303 4.64 32.25 -5.58
C ASN A 303 6.01 32.94 -5.42
N ARG A 304 6.34 33.36 -4.20
CA ARG A 304 7.59 34.05 -3.88
C ARG A 304 8.08 33.63 -2.51
N LEU A 305 9.40 33.64 -2.32
CA LEU A 305 10.00 33.51 -0.99
C LEU A 305 9.50 34.65 -0.09
N PRO A 306 9.24 34.42 1.22
CA PRO A 306 8.83 35.49 2.12
C PRO A 306 9.85 36.62 2.13
N ARG A 307 9.36 37.86 2.15
CA ARG A 307 10.22 39.05 2.22
C ARG A 307 10.76 39.32 3.62
N SER A 308 9.98 39.04 4.66
CA SER A 308 10.38 39.32 6.05
C SER A 308 11.38 38.28 6.57
N ARG A 309 12.39 38.75 7.31
CA ARG A 309 13.38 37.88 7.98
C ARG A 309 12.70 36.91 8.95
N LEU A 310 11.68 37.38 9.68
CA LEU A 310 10.89 36.56 10.60
C LEU A 310 10.17 35.41 9.87
N ALA A 311 9.52 35.67 8.73
CA ALA A 311 8.87 34.59 7.98
C ALA A 311 9.87 33.61 7.39
N ARG A 312 11.06 34.06 6.98
CA ARG A 312 12.14 33.16 6.55
C ARG A 312 12.66 32.31 7.70
N ALA A 313 12.90 32.92 8.86
CA ALA A 313 13.33 32.20 10.06
C ALA A 313 12.26 31.18 10.50
N ALA A 314 10.98 31.55 10.44
CA ALA A 314 9.87 30.65 10.72
C ALA A 314 9.81 29.48 9.72
N LEU A 315 9.97 29.74 8.41
CA LEU A 315 10.01 28.67 7.40
C LEU A 315 11.20 27.72 7.61
N ILE A 316 12.39 28.25 7.92
CA ILE A 316 13.57 27.43 8.23
C ILE A 316 13.30 26.61 9.49
N GLY A 317 12.75 27.22 10.53
CA GLY A 317 12.35 26.53 11.76
C GLY A 317 11.36 25.40 11.48
N LEU A 318 10.31 25.65 10.68
CA LEU A 318 9.34 24.63 10.27
C LEU A 318 9.99 23.51 9.45
N LEU A 319 10.94 23.84 8.57
CA LEU A 319 11.68 22.83 7.80
C LEU A 319 12.56 21.98 8.71
N CYS A 320 13.29 22.59 9.66
CA CYS A 320 14.10 21.87 10.65
C CYS A 320 13.22 20.97 11.54
N LEU A 321 12.05 21.46 11.98
CA LEU A 321 11.06 20.66 12.71
C LEU A 321 10.54 19.51 11.84
N GLY A 322 10.25 19.77 10.56
CA GLY A 322 9.88 18.72 9.59
C GLY A 322 10.97 17.66 9.45
N LEU A 323 12.24 18.04 9.34
CA LEU A 323 13.37 17.10 9.26
C LEU A 323 13.55 16.30 10.56
N SER A 324 13.15 16.84 11.71
CA SER A 324 13.19 16.10 12.97
C SER A 324 12.13 15.00 13.06
N SER A 325 11.01 15.13 12.34
CA SER A 325 9.91 14.16 12.34
C SER A 325 10.38 12.76 11.89
N PRO A 326 11.03 12.57 10.73
CA PRO A 326 11.59 11.27 10.35
C PRO A 326 12.61 10.72 11.36
N LEU A 327 13.42 11.57 11.99
CA LEU A 327 14.44 11.14 12.96
C LEU A 327 13.83 10.60 14.26
N VAL A 328 12.75 11.23 14.73
CA VAL A 328 12.08 10.87 15.99
C VAL A 328 11.03 9.77 15.76
N LEU A 329 10.22 9.93 14.72
CA LEU A 329 9.03 9.11 14.45
C LEU A 329 9.27 7.98 13.45
N GLY A 330 10.43 7.95 12.79
CA GLY A 330 10.81 6.86 11.88
C GLY A 330 11.20 5.57 12.61
N LYS A 331 11.47 5.63 13.92
CA LYS A 331 11.77 4.44 14.72
C LYS A 331 10.57 3.49 14.71
N ARG A 332 10.81 2.23 14.35
CA ARG A 332 9.80 1.17 14.31
C ARG A 332 8.65 1.43 13.32
N LEU A 333 8.84 2.28 12.31
CA LEU A 333 7.75 2.58 11.38
C LEU A 333 7.25 1.30 10.70
N GLN A 334 8.13 0.35 10.36
CA GLN A 334 7.78 -0.93 9.72
C GLN A 334 7.23 -2.01 10.68
N THR A 335 6.79 -1.66 11.89
CA THR A 335 6.17 -2.61 12.85
C THR A 335 4.68 -2.30 13.05
N PHE A 336 3.87 -3.25 13.52
CA PHE A 336 2.45 -3.02 13.80
C PHE A 336 2.22 -2.82 15.31
N PRO A 337 1.81 -1.63 15.78
CA PRO A 337 1.81 -1.29 17.20
C PRO A 337 0.69 -1.97 17.99
N ALA A 338 -0.42 -2.33 17.33
CA ALA A 338 -1.60 -2.91 17.97
C ALA A 338 -1.79 -4.42 17.74
N TRP A 339 -1.02 -5.01 16.81
CA TRP A 339 -1.18 -6.43 16.48
C TRP A 339 -0.41 -7.27 17.49
N LYS A 340 -1.10 -8.19 18.16
CA LYS A 340 -0.51 -9.04 19.21
C LYS A 340 0.65 -9.86 18.63
N GLY A 341 1.86 -9.64 19.15
CA GLY A 341 3.09 -10.28 18.67
C GLY A 341 3.77 -9.56 17.48
N PHE A 342 3.40 -8.31 17.20
CA PHE A 342 3.97 -7.50 16.11
C PHE A 342 4.43 -6.12 16.58
N THR A 343 4.43 -5.90 17.90
CA THR A 343 4.57 -4.58 18.54
C THR A 343 5.99 -4.05 18.50
N ASP A 344 6.95 -4.95 18.31
CA ASP A 344 8.33 -4.62 18.04
C ASP A 344 8.89 -5.47 16.88
N TYR A 345 10.06 -5.06 16.38
CA TYR A 345 10.72 -5.78 15.30
C TYR A 345 11.14 -7.19 15.72
N LYS A 346 11.46 -7.40 17.01
CA LYS A 346 11.91 -8.70 17.50
C LYS A 346 10.78 -9.73 17.46
N GLU A 347 9.56 -9.31 17.78
CA GLU A 347 8.37 -10.15 17.73
C GLU A 347 7.89 -10.35 16.30
N PHE A 348 7.90 -9.30 15.47
CA PHE A 348 7.36 -9.36 14.11
C PHE A 348 8.28 -10.09 13.12
N ASN A 349 9.56 -9.69 13.05
CA ASN A 349 10.46 -10.07 11.96
C ASN A 349 11.90 -10.30 12.46
N ALA A 350 12.12 -10.69 13.73
CA ALA A 350 13.44 -11.17 14.11
C ALA A 350 13.76 -12.41 13.27
N VAL A 351 14.82 -12.31 12.48
CA VAL A 351 15.37 -13.45 11.77
C VAL A 351 16.44 -14.07 12.68
N PRO A 352 16.26 -15.31 13.18
CA PRO A 352 17.30 -16.00 13.92
C PRO A 352 18.58 -16.09 13.08
N LEU A 353 19.74 -15.86 13.70
CA LEU A 353 21.02 -15.84 12.97
C LEU A 353 21.27 -17.12 12.16
N CYS A 354 20.89 -18.29 12.71
CA CYS A 354 21.01 -19.55 11.99
C CYS A 354 20.01 -19.72 10.84
N LEU A 355 18.81 -19.12 10.94
CA LEU A 355 17.87 -19.07 9.82
C LEU A 355 18.47 -18.23 8.68
N LEU A 356 18.99 -17.04 9.00
CA LEU A 356 19.67 -16.18 8.03
C LEU A 356 20.82 -16.91 7.33
N LYS A 357 21.69 -17.59 8.09
CA LYS A 357 22.81 -18.34 7.53
C LYS A 357 22.36 -19.53 6.67
N ALA A 358 21.32 -20.26 7.10
CA ALA A 358 20.77 -21.36 6.31
C ALA A 358 20.12 -20.87 5.00
N SER A 359 19.37 -19.76 5.04
CA SER A 359 18.82 -19.11 3.85
C SER A 359 19.90 -18.59 2.92
N GLN A 360 20.96 -17.97 3.46
CA GLN A 360 22.10 -17.51 2.68
C GLN A 360 22.83 -18.69 2.02
N TYR A 361 23.01 -19.81 2.74
CA TYR A 361 23.58 -21.03 2.17
C TYR A 361 22.76 -21.55 0.98
N ILE A 362 21.42 -21.60 1.09
CA ILE A 362 20.55 -21.96 -0.04
C ILE A 362 20.76 -20.97 -1.19
N LYS A 363 20.73 -19.67 -0.93
CA LYS A 363 20.91 -18.63 -1.96
C LYS A 363 22.23 -18.79 -2.73
N ASP A 364 23.32 -19.05 -2.03
CA ASP A 364 24.67 -19.14 -2.61
C ASP A 364 24.91 -20.45 -3.36
N ASN A 365 24.16 -21.52 -3.03
CA ASN A 365 24.35 -22.85 -3.62
C ASN A 365 23.23 -23.28 -4.58
N SER A 366 22.17 -22.49 -4.73
CA SER A 366 21.01 -22.79 -5.60
C SER A 366 20.98 -21.94 -6.86
N ARG A 367 20.33 -22.43 -7.91
CA ARG A 367 20.09 -21.69 -9.16
C ARG A 367 18.83 -20.83 -9.03
N GLN A 368 18.72 -19.75 -9.82
CA GLN A 368 17.58 -18.82 -9.77
C GLN A 368 16.22 -19.49 -10.00
N GLY A 369 16.18 -20.57 -10.80
CA GLY A 369 14.96 -21.34 -11.06
C GLY A 369 14.69 -22.48 -10.09
N ASP A 370 15.55 -22.69 -9.08
CA ASP A 370 15.34 -23.74 -8.09
C ASP A 370 14.14 -23.38 -7.20
N ILE A 371 13.28 -24.37 -6.97
CA ILE A 371 12.17 -24.26 -6.02
C ILE A 371 12.64 -24.79 -4.68
N MET A 372 12.32 -24.06 -3.62
CA MET A 372 12.60 -24.48 -2.26
C MET A 372 11.31 -24.70 -1.47
N GLN A 373 11.40 -25.36 -0.32
CA GLN A 373 10.32 -25.42 0.65
C GLN A 373 10.83 -25.17 2.06
N ASP A 374 10.13 -24.34 2.81
CA ASP A 374 10.31 -24.20 4.25
C ASP A 374 9.36 -25.13 4.98
N SER A 375 9.86 -25.87 5.96
CA SER A 375 9.05 -26.76 6.81
C SER A 375 7.95 -26.04 7.60
N ALA A 376 8.10 -24.75 7.88
CA ALA A 376 7.05 -23.91 8.49
C ALA A 376 6.18 -23.17 7.46
N ASN A 377 6.28 -23.55 6.19
CA ASN A 377 5.54 -22.97 5.07
C ASN A 377 5.75 -21.46 4.90
N ASP A 378 6.86 -20.90 5.41
CA ASP A 378 7.26 -19.50 5.27
C ASP A 378 6.13 -18.48 5.46
N ARG A 379 5.35 -18.65 6.53
CA ARG A 379 4.13 -17.85 6.80
C ARG A 379 4.35 -16.33 6.80
N HIS A 380 5.58 -15.90 7.06
CA HIS A 380 6.01 -14.50 7.13
C HIS A 380 6.81 -14.04 5.90
N TYR A 381 6.94 -14.89 4.87
CA TYR A 381 7.72 -14.62 3.65
C TYR A 381 9.21 -14.32 3.90
N LEU A 382 9.75 -14.74 5.04
CA LEU A 382 11.13 -14.47 5.42
C LEU A 382 12.09 -15.35 4.63
N VAL A 383 11.81 -16.64 4.54
CA VAL A 383 12.71 -17.61 3.91
C VAL A 383 12.78 -17.35 2.41
N ALA A 384 11.65 -17.15 1.75
CA ALA A 384 11.60 -16.79 0.33
C ALA A 384 12.31 -15.46 0.06
N ALA A 385 12.15 -14.45 0.94
CA ALA A 385 12.83 -13.16 0.79
C ALA A 385 14.36 -13.27 0.98
N LEU A 386 14.83 -14.06 1.94
CA LEU A 386 16.26 -14.21 2.23
C LEU A 386 16.97 -15.11 1.22
N THR A 387 16.31 -16.17 0.76
CA THR A 387 16.85 -17.09 -0.24
C THR A 387 16.75 -16.52 -1.66
N GLU A 388 15.80 -15.63 -1.91
CA GLU A 388 15.42 -15.16 -3.25
C GLU A 388 15.08 -16.34 -4.17
N ARG A 389 14.45 -17.38 -3.62
CA ARG A 389 13.98 -18.55 -4.35
C ARG A 389 12.47 -18.67 -4.24
N GLN A 390 11.88 -19.24 -5.27
CA GLN A 390 10.45 -19.52 -5.27
C GLN A 390 10.17 -20.62 -4.26
N ILE A 391 9.21 -20.38 -3.35
CA ILE A 391 8.72 -21.43 -2.47
C ILE A 391 7.69 -22.30 -3.20
N PHE A 392 7.71 -23.61 -2.97
CA PHE A 392 6.75 -24.55 -3.56
C PHE A 392 5.32 -24.26 -3.09
N ALA A 393 5.14 -24.13 -1.78
CA ALA A 393 3.92 -23.64 -1.15
C ALA A 393 4.22 -22.85 0.12
N GLY A 394 3.69 -21.63 0.19
CA GLY A 394 3.79 -20.76 1.35
C GLY A 394 2.40 -20.49 1.94
N GLU A 395 2.30 -20.48 3.27
CA GLU A 395 1.14 -19.97 3.97
C GLU A 395 1.16 -18.44 3.99
N ASN A 396 -0.02 -17.83 3.97
CA ASN A 396 -0.15 -16.39 4.11
C ASN A 396 -0.70 -16.06 5.50
N LEU A 397 -0.04 -15.17 6.24
CA LEU A 397 -0.55 -14.67 7.51
C LEU A 397 -1.95 -14.03 7.39
N PHE A 398 -2.24 -13.44 6.23
CA PHE A 398 -3.40 -12.57 6.00
C PHE A 398 -4.53 -13.21 5.17
N ALA A 399 -4.31 -14.40 4.60
CA ALA A 399 -5.29 -15.06 3.73
C ALA A 399 -5.29 -16.57 3.94
N GLN A 400 -6.49 -17.14 3.99
CA GLN A 400 -6.65 -18.59 4.05
C GLN A 400 -6.28 -19.20 2.68
N PRO A 401 -5.49 -20.28 2.65
CA PRO A 401 -5.15 -20.96 1.40
C PRO A 401 -6.40 -21.56 0.75
N LYS A 402 -6.49 -21.47 -0.57
CA LYS A 402 -7.59 -22.03 -1.37
C LYS A 402 -7.06 -22.74 -2.62
N GLY A 403 -7.84 -23.68 -3.15
CA GLY A 403 -7.56 -24.38 -4.40
C GLY A 403 -6.20 -25.09 -4.40
N ALA A 404 -5.44 -24.92 -5.49
CA ALA A 404 -4.15 -25.59 -5.69
C ALA A 404 -3.11 -25.31 -4.58
N LEU A 405 -3.15 -24.15 -3.93
CA LEU A 405 -2.25 -23.87 -2.80
C LEU A 405 -2.57 -24.76 -1.60
N LEU A 406 -3.86 -24.92 -1.28
CA LEU A 406 -4.30 -25.77 -0.18
C LEU A 406 -3.92 -27.23 -0.43
N GLU A 407 -4.09 -27.72 -1.66
CA GLU A 407 -3.67 -29.07 -2.05
C GLU A 407 -2.16 -29.29 -1.87
N ARG A 408 -1.34 -28.31 -2.26
CA ARG A 408 0.12 -28.38 -2.06
C ARG A 408 0.50 -28.39 -0.58
N LEU A 409 -0.16 -27.56 0.24
CA LEU A 409 0.07 -27.53 1.69
C LEU A 409 -0.29 -28.87 2.34
N TYR A 410 -1.41 -29.50 1.96
CA TYR A 410 -1.73 -30.86 2.42
C TYR A 410 -0.72 -31.90 1.94
N GLY A 411 -0.24 -31.76 0.70
CA GLY A 411 0.85 -32.60 0.19
C GLY A 411 2.12 -32.48 1.01
N LEU A 412 2.45 -31.29 1.52
CA LEU A 412 3.62 -31.06 2.38
C LEU A 412 3.46 -31.69 3.77
N GLU A 413 2.26 -31.73 4.33
CA GLU A 413 2.01 -32.46 5.57
C GLU A 413 2.20 -33.97 5.38
N TYR A 414 1.74 -34.52 4.25
CA TYR A 414 2.04 -35.91 3.88
C TYR A 414 3.55 -36.14 3.69
N PHE A 415 4.23 -35.20 3.03
CA PHE A 415 5.69 -35.25 2.81
C PHE A 415 6.47 -35.28 4.14
N LYS A 416 6.09 -34.48 5.13
CA LYS A 416 6.67 -34.52 6.49
C LYS A 416 6.45 -35.87 7.18
N GLY A 417 5.35 -36.56 6.87
CA GLY A 417 5.00 -37.87 7.44
C GLY A 417 5.67 -39.09 6.78
N MET A 418 6.45 -38.91 5.71
CA MET A 418 7.09 -40.02 5.00
C MET A 418 8.22 -40.66 5.82
N ARG A 419 8.28 -42.00 5.78
CA ARG A 419 9.31 -42.81 6.48
C ARG A 419 10.26 -43.54 5.53
N ASP A 420 10.00 -43.51 4.23
CA ASP A 420 10.85 -44.14 3.22
C ASP A 420 11.69 -43.08 2.52
N PRO A 421 13.04 -43.15 2.55
CA PRO A 421 13.91 -42.22 1.85
C PRO A 421 13.60 -42.10 0.34
N ASN A 422 13.23 -43.21 -0.30
CA ASN A 422 12.91 -43.19 -1.72
C ASN A 422 11.60 -42.42 -1.99
N ALA A 423 10.60 -42.57 -1.13
CA ALA A 423 9.37 -41.78 -1.20
C ALA A 423 9.64 -40.27 -1.02
N ILE A 424 10.54 -39.89 -0.11
CA ILE A 424 10.95 -38.49 0.10
C ILE A 424 11.58 -37.91 -1.18
N LEU A 425 12.58 -38.60 -1.73
CA LEU A 425 13.26 -38.18 -2.97
C LEU A 425 12.29 -38.13 -4.16
N THR A 426 11.40 -39.10 -4.27
CA THR A 426 10.38 -39.14 -5.33
C THR A 426 9.41 -37.97 -5.23
N TYR A 427 8.93 -37.65 -4.03
CA TYR A 427 8.04 -36.52 -3.82
C TYR A 427 8.71 -35.19 -4.19
N ALA A 428 9.94 -34.99 -3.73
CA ALA A 428 10.73 -33.79 -4.05
C ALA A 428 10.94 -33.68 -5.57
N ALA A 429 11.29 -34.78 -6.25
CA ALA A 429 11.49 -34.81 -7.68
C ALA A 429 10.20 -34.54 -8.49
N VAL A 430 9.06 -35.12 -8.09
CA VAL A 430 7.76 -34.90 -8.75
C VAL A 430 7.30 -33.45 -8.62
N ASN A 431 7.56 -32.82 -7.47
CA ASN A 431 7.16 -31.45 -7.19
C ASN A 431 8.24 -30.40 -7.53
N ASN A 432 9.36 -30.85 -8.12
CA ASN A 432 10.54 -30.03 -8.45
C ASN A 432 11.12 -29.26 -7.25
N ILE A 433 10.98 -29.78 -6.03
CA ILE A 433 11.58 -29.20 -4.82
C ILE A 433 13.07 -29.55 -4.83
N ALA A 434 13.93 -28.58 -5.09
CA ALA A 434 15.38 -28.76 -5.10
C ALA A 434 15.98 -28.61 -3.70
N TRP A 435 15.39 -27.75 -2.87
CA TRP A 435 15.90 -27.41 -1.54
C TRP A 435 14.81 -27.49 -0.48
N TYR A 436 15.15 -27.98 0.70
CA TYR A 436 14.24 -28.01 1.84
C TYR A 436 14.92 -27.51 3.10
N LEU A 437 14.30 -26.52 3.73
CA LEU A 437 14.73 -25.97 5.01
C LEU A 437 13.86 -26.55 6.12
N LEU A 438 14.45 -27.40 6.95
CA LEU A 438 13.82 -27.91 8.17
C LEU A 438 14.16 -26.98 9.34
N GLN A 439 13.14 -26.39 9.95
CA GLN A 439 13.28 -25.53 11.12
C GLN A 439 13.38 -26.35 12.41
N PRO A 440 14.03 -25.80 13.46
CA PRO A 440 14.05 -26.42 14.78
C PRO A 440 12.64 -26.67 15.30
N GLY A 441 12.37 -27.89 15.76
CA GLY A 441 11.08 -28.26 16.35
C GLY A 441 9.97 -28.58 15.35
N SER A 442 10.20 -28.44 14.04
CA SER A 442 9.25 -28.93 13.03
C SER A 442 9.23 -30.46 13.03
N PRO A 443 8.07 -31.09 13.27
CA PRO A 443 7.98 -32.55 13.30
C PRO A 443 8.10 -33.12 11.89
N VAL A 444 8.97 -34.11 11.72
CA VAL A 444 9.08 -34.94 10.52
C VAL A 444 9.25 -36.40 10.94
N ALA A 445 8.70 -37.33 10.17
CA ALA A 445 8.85 -38.77 10.36
C ALA A 445 9.98 -39.36 9.49
N TRP A 446 10.83 -38.50 8.93
CA TRP A 446 11.92 -38.89 8.04
C TRP A 446 12.93 -39.78 8.79
N PRO A 447 13.52 -40.80 8.13
CA PRO A 447 14.49 -41.67 8.77
C PRO A 447 15.73 -40.94 9.28
N ASP A 448 16.28 -41.38 10.41
CA ASP A 448 17.49 -40.78 10.99
C ASP A 448 18.65 -40.75 10.00
N ALA A 449 18.83 -41.84 9.23
CA ALA A 449 19.86 -41.91 8.19
C ALA A 449 19.72 -40.79 7.15
N PHE A 450 18.48 -40.39 6.80
CA PHE A 450 18.20 -39.28 5.90
C PHE A 450 18.45 -37.93 6.60
N LEU A 451 18.01 -37.78 7.85
CA LEU A 451 18.18 -36.58 8.65
C LEU A 451 19.66 -36.20 8.91
N GLN A 452 20.58 -37.17 8.89
CA GLN A 452 22.03 -36.94 9.01
C GLN A 452 22.67 -36.45 7.71
N GLN A 453 21.98 -36.48 6.57
CA GLN A 453 22.50 -36.06 5.25
C GLN A 453 22.24 -34.58 4.95
N ALA A 454 22.04 -33.75 5.96
CA ALA A 454 21.84 -32.32 5.75
C ALA A 454 23.08 -31.67 5.09
N ALA A 455 22.86 -30.94 4.00
CA ALA A 455 23.91 -30.20 3.30
C ALA A 455 24.44 -29.02 4.13
N TYR A 456 23.62 -28.48 5.05
CA TYR A 456 23.99 -27.43 5.98
C TYR A 456 23.23 -27.56 7.30
N GLN A 457 23.88 -27.23 8.42
CA GLN A 457 23.25 -27.23 9.74
C GLN A 457 23.73 -26.05 10.61
N CYS A 458 22.80 -25.36 11.28
CA CYS A 458 23.09 -24.32 12.26
C CYS A 458 21.95 -24.23 13.27
N GLY A 459 22.23 -24.32 14.58
CA GLY A 459 21.24 -24.03 15.63
C GLY A 459 19.92 -24.82 15.50
N GLY A 460 19.98 -26.06 15.03
CA GLY A 460 18.81 -26.92 14.78
C GLY A 460 18.17 -26.77 13.39
N TYR A 461 18.47 -25.70 12.65
CA TYR A 461 18.07 -25.58 11.24
C TYR A 461 18.89 -26.56 10.40
N ARG A 462 18.23 -27.30 9.51
CA ARG A 462 18.88 -28.25 8.59
C ARG A 462 18.42 -27.96 7.17
N VAL A 463 19.37 -27.89 6.23
CA VAL A 463 19.09 -27.71 4.81
C VAL A 463 19.35 -29.02 4.09
N TYR A 464 18.38 -29.48 3.32
CA TYR A 464 18.49 -30.64 2.45
C TYR A 464 18.45 -30.20 0.99
N ARG A 465 19.18 -30.94 0.16
CA ARG A 465 19.25 -30.75 -1.28
C ARG A 465 18.80 -32.05 -1.93
N PHE A 466 17.89 -31.98 -2.91
CA PHE A 466 17.21 -33.15 -3.49
C PHE A 466 17.53 -33.37 -4.97
N ASP A 467 18.54 -32.68 -5.51
CA ASP A 467 18.86 -32.81 -6.91
C ASP A 467 19.41 -34.19 -7.29
N ARG A 468 19.05 -34.57 -8.52
CA ARG A 468 19.34 -35.84 -9.16
C ARG A 468 20.84 -35.94 -9.45
N ASN A 469 21.61 -36.50 -8.53
CA ASN A 469 22.82 -37.32 -8.73
C ASN A 469 23.58 -37.42 -7.38
N PHE A 470 23.30 -38.49 -6.63
CA PHE A 470 24.31 -39.15 -5.80
C PHE A 470 24.70 -40.45 -6.48
#